data_AF-A0A379YXI7-F1
#
_entry.id   AF-A0A379YXI7-F1
#
_cell.length_a   1.000
_cell.length_b   1.000
_cell.length_c   1.000
_cell.angle_alpha   90.00
_cell.angle_beta   90.00
_cell.angle_gamma   90.00
#
_symmetry.space_group_name_H-M   'P 1'
#
loop_
_entity.id
_entity.type
_entity.pdbx_description
1 polymer ?
#
loop_
_entity_poly.entity_id
_entity_poly.type
_entity_poly.pdbx_seq_one_letter_code
_entity_poly.pdbx_strand_id
1 'polypeptide(L)'
;MRQKDANNPYHKVSNGAYTNFESMEFGTLIDRIVKVDDHTVRFELSRAEAPFVADLGMYFATILSAEYADAMLKAGTPQRVDNDPIGTGPFQLVQYQKDAKILYKAFDRYWEGKPKIDRLVFSITPDATVRYAKLQKNECQVMPFPNPADLARMRQDGNLQVMEKSGLNIGFLAFNTQKKPLDNVKVRQALALAVNKPAIIDAVFHGAGQPAKNLLPPTQWGSNAQLEDYPYSPERAKQLLQEAGLGQGFRHRSVGDAGAAAL
;
A
#
# COMPACT_ATOMS: atom_id res chain seq x y z
N MET A 1 -9.73 9.74 -20.20
CA MET A 1 -9.85 9.03 -18.90
C MET A 1 -10.50 9.95 -17.90
N ARG A 2 -11.38 9.46 -17.01
CA ARG A 2 -12.02 10.31 -15.99
C ARG A 2 -11.01 11.01 -15.07
N GLN A 3 -9.85 10.40 -14.83
CA GLN A 3 -8.78 10.92 -13.98
C GLN A 3 -8.06 12.13 -14.61
N LYS A 4 -7.86 12.13 -15.93
CA LYS A 4 -7.12 13.18 -16.67
C LYS A 4 -8.03 14.32 -17.14
N ASP A 5 -9.24 13.99 -17.59
CA ASP A 5 -10.14 14.96 -18.20
C ASP A 5 -11.08 15.57 -17.16
N ALA A 6 -10.81 16.83 -16.80
CA ALA A 6 -11.60 17.58 -15.83
C ALA A 6 -13.06 17.82 -16.26
N ASN A 7 -13.36 17.71 -17.55
CA ASN A 7 -14.72 17.83 -18.09
C ASN A 7 -15.47 16.50 -18.14
N ASN A 8 -14.79 15.39 -17.83
CA ASN A 8 -15.45 14.09 -17.79
C ASN A 8 -16.56 14.10 -16.71
N PRO A 9 -17.79 13.63 -16.99
CA PRO A 9 -18.90 13.64 -16.03
C PRO A 9 -18.59 12.91 -14.72
N TYR A 10 -17.66 11.95 -14.76
CA TYR A 10 -17.23 11.17 -13.60
C TYR A 10 -16.03 11.77 -12.85
N HIS A 11 -15.41 12.85 -13.34
CA HIS A 11 -14.18 13.39 -12.76
C HIS A 11 -14.34 13.78 -11.29
N LYS A 12 -15.47 14.39 -10.93
CA LYS A 12 -15.75 14.90 -9.57
C LYS A 12 -16.67 14.00 -8.74
N VAL A 13 -17.15 12.90 -9.30
CA VAL A 13 -18.07 11.98 -8.62
C VAL A 13 -17.36 11.41 -7.39
N SER A 14 -18.10 11.28 -6.27
CA SER A 14 -17.59 10.73 -5.00
C SER A 14 -16.35 11.44 -4.44
N ASN A 15 -16.23 12.77 -4.62
CA ASN A 15 -15.06 13.56 -4.24
C ASN A 15 -13.76 13.09 -4.93
N GLY A 16 -13.86 12.78 -6.23
CA GLY A 16 -12.78 12.22 -7.05
C GLY A 16 -11.39 12.75 -6.70
N ALA A 17 -10.59 11.88 -6.08
CA ALA A 17 -9.19 12.10 -5.76
C ALA A 17 -8.35 11.03 -6.46
N TYR A 18 -7.36 11.45 -7.24
CA TYR A 18 -6.61 10.57 -8.15
C TYR A 18 -5.14 10.44 -7.75
N THR A 19 -4.88 10.29 -6.44
CA THR A 19 -3.54 10.41 -5.85
C THR A 19 -2.48 9.54 -6.51
N ASN A 20 -2.75 8.25 -6.78
CA ASN A 20 -1.77 7.38 -7.45
C ASN A 20 -1.55 7.78 -8.92
N PHE A 21 -2.63 8.13 -9.63
CA PHE A 21 -2.56 8.60 -11.01
C PHE A 21 -1.73 9.89 -11.12
N GLU A 22 -1.86 10.79 -10.15
CA GLU A 22 -1.08 12.03 -10.05
C GLU A 22 0.37 11.77 -9.63
N SER A 23 0.59 10.97 -8.59
CA SER A 23 1.93 10.67 -8.04
C SER A 23 2.82 9.93 -9.04
N MET A 24 2.22 9.14 -9.92
CA MET A 24 2.91 8.44 -11.02
C MET A 24 2.93 9.26 -12.31
N GLU A 25 2.50 10.52 -12.27
CA GLU A 25 2.52 11.47 -13.38
C GLU A 25 1.73 11.03 -14.63
N PHE A 26 0.78 10.08 -14.51
CA PHE A 26 0.00 9.60 -15.65
C PHE A 26 -0.75 10.72 -16.36
N GLY A 27 -1.12 11.77 -15.63
CA GLY A 27 -1.77 12.96 -16.18
C GLY A 27 -0.94 13.73 -17.21
N THR A 28 0.39 13.74 -17.10
CA THR A 28 1.30 14.38 -18.05
C THR A 28 1.98 13.37 -18.98
N LEU A 29 2.11 12.12 -18.53
CA LEU A 29 2.72 11.04 -19.30
C LEU A 29 1.80 10.53 -20.42
N ILE A 30 0.53 10.22 -20.14
CA ILE A 30 -0.40 9.70 -21.15
C ILE A 30 -0.91 10.88 -21.96
N ASP A 31 -0.47 10.98 -23.21
CA ASP A 31 -0.94 12.01 -24.14
C ASP A 31 -2.33 11.63 -24.68
N ARG A 32 -2.44 10.43 -25.26
CA ARG A 32 -3.69 9.94 -25.86
C ARG A 32 -3.93 8.46 -25.59
N ILE A 33 -5.21 8.10 -25.58
CA ILE A 33 -5.68 6.71 -25.61
C ILE A 33 -6.56 6.58 -26.84
N VAL A 34 -6.12 5.74 -27.77
CA VAL A 34 -6.75 5.56 -29.07
C VAL A 34 -7.41 4.19 -29.12
N LYS A 35 -8.73 4.18 -29.36
CA LYS A 35 -9.42 2.98 -29.82
C LYS A 35 -8.99 2.71 -31.26
N VAL A 36 -8.24 1.63 -31.48
CA VAL A 36 -7.86 1.21 -32.83
C VAL A 36 -8.99 0.36 -33.44
N ASP A 37 -9.52 -0.57 -32.65
CA ASP A 37 -10.70 -1.39 -32.95
C ASP A 37 -11.37 -1.85 -31.63
N ASP A 38 -12.28 -2.83 -31.70
CA ASP A 38 -13.03 -3.31 -30.53
C ASP A 38 -12.19 -4.10 -29.51
N HIS A 39 -11.03 -4.63 -29.91
CA HIS A 39 -10.12 -5.42 -29.07
C HIS A 39 -8.70 -4.84 -28.97
N THR A 40 -8.45 -3.69 -29.61
CA THR A 40 -7.14 -3.04 -29.63
C THR A 40 -7.21 -1.61 -29.10
N VAL A 41 -6.46 -1.36 -28.03
CA VAL A 41 -6.26 -0.03 -27.44
C VAL A 41 -4.79 0.37 -27.54
N ARG A 42 -4.52 1.58 -28.03
CA ARG A 42 -3.16 2.15 -28.11
C ARG A 42 -3.02 3.30 -27.12
N PHE A 43 -2.00 3.24 -26.28
CA PHE A 43 -1.56 4.35 -25.45
C PHE A 43 -0.44 5.11 -26.17
N GLU A 44 -0.58 6.42 -26.29
CA GLU A 44 0.45 7.32 -26.82
C GLU A 44 1.02 8.11 -25.63
N LEU A 45 2.32 7.98 -25.40
CA LEU A 45 3.02 8.58 -24.25
C LEU A 45 3.82 9.80 -24.69
N SER A 46 3.89 10.83 -23.84
CA SER A 46 4.63 12.07 -24.10
C SER A 46 6.16 11.89 -24.02
N ARG A 47 6.63 10.80 -23.40
CA ARG A 47 8.02 10.39 -23.31
C ARG A 47 8.11 8.87 -23.15
N ALA A 48 9.30 8.31 -23.33
CA ALA A 48 9.56 6.92 -22.98
C ALA A 48 9.43 6.72 -21.46
N GLU A 49 8.67 5.71 -21.04
CA GLU A 49 8.46 5.35 -19.63
C GLU A 49 8.54 3.82 -19.50
N ALA A 50 9.72 3.32 -19.11
CA ALA A 50 9.98 1.89 -19.01
C ALA A 50 9.02 1.11 -18.08
N PRO A 51 8.59 1.63 -16.90
CA PRO A 51 7.70 0.90 -16.00
C PRO A 51 6.22 0.92 -16.41
N PHE A 52 5.83 1.62 -17.49
CA PHE A 52 4.43 1.88 -17.83
C PHE A 52 3.52 0.63 -17.83
N VAL A 53 4.00 -0.50 -18.34
CA VAL A 53 3.22 -1.75 -18.37
C VAL A 53 3.00 -2.31 -16.96
N ALA A 54 4.00 -2.23 -16.08
CA ALA A 54 3.86 -2.63 -14.68
C ALA A 54 2.88 -1.71 -13.94
N ASP A 55 2.93 -0.42 -14.22
CA ASP A 55 2.06 0.58 -13.62
C ASP A 55 0.57 0.38 -14.01
N LEU A 56 0.30 -0.04 -15.26
CA LEU A 56 -1.04 -0.45 -15.70
C LEU A 56 -1.58 -1.69 -14.96
N GLY A 57 -0.71 -2.48 -14.32
CA GLY A 57 -1.09 -3.61 -13.48
C GLY A 57 -1.51 -3.22 -12.06
N MET A 58 -1.40 -1.95 -11.68
CA MET A 58 -1.74 -1.48 -10.34
C MET A 58 -3.25 -1.26 -10.18
N TYR A 59 -3.74 -1.33 -8.94
CA TYR A 59 -5.16 -1.27 -8.62
C TYR A 59 -5.88 0.00 -9.12
N PHE A 60 -5.18 1.15 -9.21
CA PHE A 60 -5.78 2.40 -9.67
C PHE A 60 -6.06 2.42 -11.18
N ALA A 61 -5.47 1.49 -11.94
CA ALA A 61 -5.66 1.30 -13.38
C ALA A 61 -6.73 0.23 -13.70
N THR A 62 -7.50 -0.22 -12.70
CA THR A 62 -8.61 -1.18 -12.90
C THR A 62 -9.63 -0.66 -13.92
N ILE A 63 -10.06 -1.53 -14.82
CA ILE A 63 -11.04 -1.20 -15.87
C ILE A 63 -12.46 -1.25 -15.30
N LEU A 64 -13.23 -0.19 -15.51
CA LEU A 64 -14.65 -0.09 -15.14
C LEU A 64 -15.55 -0.28 -16.38
N SER A 65 -16.80 -0.69 -16.16
CA SER A 65 -17.79 -0.81 -17.24
C SER A 65 -18.29 0.56 -17.71
N ALA A 66 -17.99 0.90 -18.98
CA ALA A 66 -18.49 2.12 -19.62
C ALA A 66 -20.02 2.09 -19.77
N GLU A 67 -20.60 0.94 -20.13
CA GLU A 67 -22.06 0.77 -20.24
C GLU A 67 -22.78 1.05 -18.92
N TYR A 68 -22.23 0.53 -17.81
CA TYR A 68 -22.78 0.77 -16.48
C TYR A 68 -22.66 2.24 -16.09
N ALA A 69 -21.53 2.87 -16.40
CA ALA A 69 -21.34 4.31 -16.19
C ALA A 69 -22.35 5.15 -16.99
N ASP A 70 -22.60 4.83 -18.25
CA ASP A 70 -23.60 5.55 -19.04
C ASP A 70 -25.02 5.36 -18.48
N ALA A 71 -25.36 4.15 -18.04
CA ALA A 71 -26.66 3.85 -17.43
C ALA A 71 -26.87 4.64 -16.12
N MET A 72 -25.87 4.69 -15.24
CA MET A 72 -25.96 5.41 -13.97
C MET A 72 -25.98 6.93 -14.15
N LEU A 73 -25.29 7.45 -15.17
CA LEU A 73 -25.35 8.87 -15.50
C LEU A 73 -26.75 9.25 -16.01
N LYS A 74 -27.35 8.45 -16.90
CA LYS A 74 -28.72 8.65 -17.38
C LYS A 74 -29.76 8.54 -16.26
N ALA A 75 -29.53 7.68 -15.29
CA ALA A 75 -30.40 7.52 -14.12
C ALA A 75 -30.23 8.65 -13.07
N GLY A 76 -29.28 9.58 -13.27
CA GLY A 76 -28.98 10.63 -12.30
C GLY A 76 -28.30 10.14 -11.02
N THR A 77 -27.70 8.95 -11.04
CA THR A 77 -27.05 8.32 -9.89
C THR A 77 -25.61 7.88 -10.19
N PRO A 78 -24.72 8.75 -10.72
CA PRO A 78 -23.37 8.38 -11.14
C PRO A 78 -22.51 7.80 -9.99
N GLN A 79 -22.74 8.22 -8.75
CA GLN A 79 -22.05 7.71 -7.55
C GLN A 79 -22.21 6.19 -7.34
N ARG A 80 -23.20 5.56 -7.98
CA ARG A 80 -23.38 4.10 -7.93
C ARG A 80 -22.26 3.34 -8.63
N VAL A 81 -21.55 3.96 -9.58
CA VAL A 81 -20.37 3.33 -10.20
C VAL A 81 -19.28 3.06 -9.16
N ASP A 82 -19.13 3.95 -8.17
CA ASP A 82 -18.09 3.81 -7.14
C ASP A 82 -18.55 2.94 -5.95
N ASN A 83 -19.85 2.95 -5.62
CA ASN A 83 -20.40 2.21 -4.46
C ASN A 83 -20.93 0.80 -4.79
N ASP A 84 -21.41 0.58 -6.01
CA ASP A 84 -21.93 -0.69 -6.52
C ASP A 84 -21.05 -1.16 -7.69
N PRO A 85 -19.80 -1.61 -7.43
CA PRO A 85 -18.81 -1.87 -8.46
C PRO A 85 -19.23 -3.03 -9.38
N ILE A 86 -19.18 -2.76 -10.69
CA ILE A 86 -19.32 -3.76 -11.75
C ILE A 86 -17.99 -3.87 -12.48
N GLY A 87 -17.36 -5.04 -12.37
CA GLY A 87 -16.08 -5.36 -13.01
C GLY A 87 -16.09 -6.72 -13.69
N THR A 88 -14.93 -7.14 -14.17
CA THR A 88 -14.72 -8.41 -14.89
C THR A 88 -14.09 -9.50 -14.03
N GLY A 89 -13.96 -9.26 -12.72
CA GLY A 89 -13.28 -10.14 -11.77
C GLY A 89 -14.07 -11.40 -11.38
N PRO A 90 -13.44 -12.30 -10.62
CA PRO A 90 -14.01 -13.60 -10.24
C PRO A 90 -15.19 -13.53 -9.25
N PHE A 91 -15.36 -12.42 -8.55
CA PHE A 91 -16.38 -12.24 -7.52
C PHE A 91 -17.19 -10.97 -7.74
N GLN A 92 -18.48 -11.03 -7.42
CA GLN A 92 -19.42 -9.92 -7.52
C GLN A 92 -19.82 -9.46 -6.12
N LEU A 93 -19.86 -8.14 -5.90
CA LEU A 93 -20.38 -7.59 -4.64
C LEU A 93 -21.86 -7.96 -4.49
N VAL A 94 -22.23 -8.47 -3.32
CA VAL A 94 -23.63 -8.76 -2.94
C VAL A 94 -24.11 -7.75 -1.91
N GLN A 95 -23.30 -7.48 -0.90
CA GLN A 95 -23.65 -6.57 0.18
C GLN A 95 -22.39 -5.96 0.79
N TYR A 96 -22.46 -4.67 1.08
CA TYR A 96 -21.53 -4.00 1.97
C TYR A 96 -22.29 -3.47 3.18
N GLN A 97 -21.90 -3.90 4.38
CA GLN A 97 -22.32 -3.30 5.64
C GLN A 97 -21.10 -2.60 6.23
N LYS A 98 -21.17 -1.26 6.25
CA LYS A 98 -20.09 -0.39 6.71
C LYS A 98 -19.56 -0.85 8.07
N ASP A 99 -18.24 -0.90 8.19
CA ASP A 99 -17.48 -1.28 9.39
C ASP A 99 -17.77 -2.69 9.96
N ALA A 100 -18.57 -3.51 9.25
CA ALA A 100 -18.99 -4.83 9.73
C ALA A 100 -18.60 -5.96 8.77
N LYS A 101 -19.10 -5.94 7.52
CA LYS A 101 -18.86 -7.03 6.57
C LYS A 101 -18.96 -6.62 5.11
N ILE A 102 -18.22 -7.33 4.26
CA ILE A 102 -18.38 -7.30 2.81
C ILE A 102 -18.68 -8.73 2.35
N LEU A 103 -19.78 -8.91 1.62
CA LEU A 103 -20.22 -10.18 1.07
C LEU A 103 -20.09 -10.16 -0.44
N TYR A 104 -19.39 -11.15 -0.96
CA TYR A 104 -19.29 -11.41 -2.39
C TYR A 104 -19.82 -12.81 -2.73
N LYS A 105 -20.28 -12.97 -3.98
CA LYS A 105 -20.60 -14.27 -4.58
C LYS A 105 -19.69 -14.52 -5.78
N ALA A 106 -19.41 -15.78 -6.07
CA ALA A 106 -18.68 -16.17 -7.28
C ALA A 106 -19.40 -15.67 -8.54
N PHE A 107 -18.63 -15.25 -9.53
CA PHE A 107 -19.11 -14.97 -10.88
C PHE A 107 -18.95 -16.23 -11.74
N ASP A 108 -20.05 -16.95 -11.95
CA ASP A 108 -20.02 -18.24 -12.69
C ASP A 108 -19.50 -18.11 -14.13
N ARG A 109 -19.55 -16.91 -14.72
CA ARG A 109 -19.08 -16.60 -16.07
C ARG A 109 -17.73 -15.90 -16.10
N TYR A 110 -16.94 -15.98 -15.02
CA TYR A 110 -15.58 -15.44 -15.00
C TYR A 110 -14.75 -16.08 -16.11
N TRP A 111 -13.96 -15.27 -16.81
CA TRP A 111 -13.31 -15.65 -18.06
C TRP A 111 -12.17 -16.66 -17.89
N GLU A 112 -11.58 -16.78 -16.68
CA GLU A 112 -10.62 -17.86 -16.34
C GLU A 112 -11.30 -19.08 -15.68
N GLY A 113 -12.63 -19.11 -15.64
CA GLY A 113 -13.41 -20.17 -15.01
C GLY A 113 -13.90 -19.84 -13.60
N LYS A 114 -14.98 -20.50 -13.17
CA LYS A 114 -15.63 -20.21 -11.89
C LYS A 114 -14.68 -20.43 -10.70
N PRO A 115 -14.64 -19.50 -9.70
CA PRO A 115 -13.92 -19.72 -8.45
C PRO A 115 -14.37 -20.99 -7.72
N LYS A 116 -13.44 -21.63 -7.01
CA LYS A 116 -13.71 -22.86 -6.23
C LYS A 116 -14.59 -22.63 -4.98
N ILE A 117 -14.80 -21.39 -4.58
CA ILE A 117 -15.66 -21.01 -3.45
C ILE A 117 -16.83 -20.19 -3.98
N ASP A 118 -18.05 -20.47 -3.50
CA ASP A 118 -19.25 -19.77 -3.97
C ASP A 118 -19.44 -18.40 -3.30
N ARG A 119 -18.91 -18.23 -2.08
CA ARG A 119 -19.03 -17.01 -1.29
C ARG A 119 -17.70 -16.63 -0.67
N LEU A 120 -17.42 -15.33 -0.71
CA LEU A 120 -16.29 -14.73 -0.02
C LEU A 120 -16.83 -13.68 0.94
N VAL A 121 -16.46 -13.80 2.22
CA VAL A 121 -16.92 -12.90 3.28
C VAL A 121 -15.71 -12.23 3.91
N PHE A 122 -15.67 -10.90 3.85
CA PHE A 122 -14.73 -10.12 4.65
C PHE A 122 -15.44 -9.69 5.93
N SER A 123 -15.02 -10.27 7.07
CA SER A 123 -15.45 -9.79 8.39
C SER A 123 -14.51 -8.69 8.86
N ILE A 124 -15.00 -7.45 8.91
CA ILE A 124 -14.20 -6.30 9.31
C ILE A 124 -13.95 -6.38 10.81
N THR A 125 -12.71 -6.67 11.20
CA THR A 125 -12.30 -6.87 12.60
C THR A 125 -10.96 -6.16 12.84
N PRO A 126 -10.97 -4.88 13.26
CA PRO A 126 -9.76 -4.07 13.39
C PRO A 126 -8.74 -4.59 14.41
N ASP A 127 -9.23 -5.18 15.51
CA ASP A 127 -8.39 -5.71 16.58
C ASP A 127 -7.77 -7.06 16.18
N ALA A 128 -6.44 -7.15 16.22
CA ALA A 128 -5.68 -8.34 15.83
C ALA A 128 -5.90 -9.54 16.76
N THR A 129 -6.09 -9.29 18.06
CA THR A 129 -6.38 -10.32 19.05
C THR A 129 -7.75 -10.95 18.78
N VAL A 130 -8.75 -10.13 18.43
CA VAL A 130 -10.08 -10.63 18.04
C VAL A 130 -10.02 -11.39 16.72
N ARG A 131 -9.24 -10.91 15.72
CA ARG A 131 -9.02 -11.67 14.47
C ARG A 131 -8.45 -13.05 14.75
N TYR A 132 -7.45 -13.14 15.61
CA TYR A 132 -6.83 -14.42 15.94
C TYR A 132 -7.81 -15.34 16.69
N ALA A 133 -8.57 -14.84 17.66
CA ALA A 133 -9.58 -15.64 18.36
C ALA A 133 -10.65 -16.21 17.40
N LYS A 134 -11.05 -15.44 16.38
CA LYS A 134 -11.97 -15.91 15.33
C LYS A 134 -11.37 -17.05 14.51
N LEU A 135 -10.10 -16.93 14.13
CA LEU A 135 -9.38 -17.96 13.39
C LEU A 135 -9.31 -19.26 14.21
N GLN A 136 -8.99 -19.18 15.50
CA GLN A 136 -8.93 -20.33 16.41
C GLN A 136 -10.28 -21.05 16.58
N LYS A 137 -11.39 -20.29 16.51
CA LYS A 137 -12.76 -20.83 16.57
C LYS A 137 -13.30 -21.24 15.20
N ASN A 138 -12.49 -21.13 14.14
CA ASN A 138 -12.90 -21.34 12.75
C ASN A 138 -14.09 -20.45 12.32
N GLU A 139 -14.25 -19.28 12.96
CA GLU A 139 -15.20 -18.24 12.53
C GLU A 139 -14.70 -17.50 11.28
N CYS A 140 -13.38 -17.55 11.01
CA CYS A 140 -12.76 -17.18 9.74
C CYS A 140 -11.64 -18.17 9.39
N GLN A 141 -11.25 -18.21 8.11
CA GLN A 141 -10.24 -19.15 7.59
C GLN A 141 -8.91 -18.45 7.25
N VAL A 142 -8.91 -17.12 7.12
CA VAL A 142 -7.73 -16.32 6.80
C VAL A 142 -7.80 -15.03 7.62
N MET A 143 -6.67 -14.62 8.19
CA MET A 143 -6.51 -13.29 8.78
C MET A 143 -5.21 -12.62 8.29
N PRO A 144 -5.24 -11.32 8.00
CA PRO A 144 -4.02 -10.54 7.79
C PRO A 144 -3.53 -9.94 9.12
N PHE A 145 -2.26 -9.54 9.13
CA PHE A 145 -1.64 -8.72 10.18
C PHE A 145 -1.82 -9.29 11.61
N PRO A 146 -1.30 -10.49 11.91
CA PRO A 146 -1.27 -10.98 13.29
C PRO A 146 -0.41 -10.07 14.18
N ASN A 147 -0.68 -10.07 15.48
CA ASN A 147 0.25 -9.46 16.44
C ASN A 147 1.59 -10.22 16.36
N PRO A 148 2.74 -9.54 16.26
CA PRO A 148 4.02 -10.23 16.19
C PRO A 148 4.28 -11.15 17.39
N ALA A 149 3.81 -10.77 18.59
CA ALA A 149 3.91 -11.57 19.80
C ALA A 149 3.13 -12.91 19.73
N ASP A 150 2.11 -13.02 18.89
CA ASP A 150 1.31 -14.25 18.72
C ASP A 150 1.95 -15.25 17.75
N LEU A 151 2.90 -14.82 16.90
CA LEU A 151 3.45 -15.63 15.80
C LEU A 151 4.06 -16.95 16.27
N ALA A 152 4.81 -16.95 17.38
CA ALA A 152 5.42 -18.16 17.91
C ALA A 152 4.36 -19.22 18.28
N ARG A 153 3.27 -18.79 18.92
CA ARG A 153 2.14 -19.66 19.28
C ARG A 153 1.37 -20.11 18.03
N MET A 154 1.15 -19.21 17.07
CA MET A 154 0.46 -19.56 15.81
C MET A 154 1.22 -20.63 15.02
N ARG A 155 2.56 -20.56 14.96
CA ARG A 155 3.39 -21.58 14.29
C ARG A 155 3.36 -22.95 14.97
N GLN A 156 3.00 -23.00 16.25
CA GLN A 156 2.87 -24.24 17.02
C GLN A 156 1.47 -24.86 16.94
N ASP A 157 0.47 -24.13 16.45
CA ASP A 157 -0.90 -24.63 16.29
C ASP A 157 -1.00 -25.47 15.02
N GLY A 158 -1.21 -26.78 15.18
CA GLY A 158 -1.30 -27.72 14.06
C GLY A 158 -2.49 -27.50 13.12
N ASN A 159 -3.45 -26.64 13.47
CA ASN A 159 -4.57 -26.28 12.61
C ASN A 159 -4.29 -25.04 11.76
N LEU A 160 -3.19 -24.33 12.01
CA LEU A 160 -2.87 -23.05 11.38
C LEU A 160 -1.63 -23.18 10.51
N GLN A 161 -1.67 -22.48 9.38
CA GLN A 161 -0.50 -22.25 8.54
C GLN A 161 -0.13 -20.78 8.59
N VAL A 162 1.03 -20.48 9.20
CA VAL A 162 1.61 -19.13 9.15
C VAL A 162 2.39 -18.99 7.85
N MET A 163 1.83 -18.24 6.90
CA MET A 163 2.49 -17.92 5.64
C MET A 163 3.31 -16.64 5.80
N GLU A 164 4.60 -16.71 5.48
CA GLU A 164 5.52 -15.57 5.58
C GLU A 164 6.21 -15.32 4.24
N LYS A 165 6.27 -14.04 3.86
CA LYS A 165 6.99 -13.57 2.68
C LYS A 165 7.60 -12.22 3.00
N SER A 166 8.79 -11.94 2.48
CA SER A 166 9.35 -10.59 2.52
C SER A 166 8.40 -9.63 1.81
N GLY A 167 7.89 -8.64 2.54
CA GLY A 167 6.99 -7.64 2.00
C GLY A 167 7.72 -6.67 1.07
N LEU A 168 7.00 -6.13 0.09
CA LEU A 168 7.45 -4.98 -0.72
C LEU A 168 7.15 -3.67 0.02
N ASN A 169 7.58 -3.59 1.28
CA ASN A 169 7.32 -2.46 2.16
C ASN A 169 8.61 -2.09 2.92
N ILE A 170 8.62 -0.88 3.49
CA ILE A 170 9.70 -0.39 4.33
C ILE A 170 9.18 0.60 5.36
N GLY A 171 9.58 0.42 6.62
CA GLY A 171 9.42 1.42 7.67
C GLY A 171 10.62 2.38 7.69
N PHE A 172 10.37 3.68 7.61
CA PHE A 172 11.42 4.69 7.68
C PHE A 172 10.94 5.99 8.34
N LEU A 173 11.89 6.80 8.79
CA LEU A 173 11.63 8.17 9.25
C LEU A 173 12.06 9.15 8.16
N ALA A 174 11.09 9.82 7.56
CA ALA A 174 11.36 10.87 6.57
C ALA A 174 11.77 12.17 7.26
N PHE A 175 12.87 12.78 6.81
CA PHE A 175 13.29 14.10 7.29
C PHE A 175 12.79 15.19 6.35
N ASN A 176 12.03 16.15 6.88
CA ASN A 176 11.73 17.37 6.13
C ASN A 176 12.97 18.28 6.10
N THR A 177 13.75 18.19 5.02
CA THR A 177 15.00 18.93 4.83
C THR A 177 14.81 20.43 4.60
N GLN A 178 13.57 20.92 4.52
CA GLN A 178 13.27 22.36 4.45
C GLN A 178 13.10 23.00 5.84
N LYS A 179 13.19 22.21 6.91
CA LYS A 179 12.99 22.68 8.29
C LYS A 179 14.27 22.50 9.10
N LYS A 180 14.71 23.57 9.76
CA LYS A 180 15.80 23.50 10.74
C LYS A 180 15.43 22.58 11.92
N PRO A 181 16.37 21.80 12.47
CA PRO A 181 17.76 21.63 12.03
C PRO A 181 17.96 20.46 11.04
N LEU A 182 16.88 19.90 10.47
CA LEU A 182 16.93 18.74 9.57
C LEU A 182 17.41 19.10 8.15
N ASP A 183 17.53 20.39 7.84
CA ASP A 183 18.22 20.92 6.65
C ASP A 183 19.72 20.58 6.66
N ASN A 184 20.34 20.48 7.85
CA ASN A 184 21.74 20.12 8.00
C ASN A 184 21.99 18.61 7.86
N VAL A 185 22.86 18.22 6.91
CA VAL A 185 23.21 16.81 6.66
C VAL A 185 23.85 16.11 7.87
N LYS A 186 24.69 16.82 8.65
CA LYS A 186 25.33 16.25 9.84
C LYS A 186 24.30 15.87 10.90
N VAL A 187 23.23 16.63 11.02
CA VAL A 187 22.12 16.33 11.94
C VAL A 187 21.40 15.06 11.49
N ARG A 188 21.10 14.91 10.20
CA ARG A 188 20.46 13.69 9.66
C ARG A 188 21.34 12.45 9.82
N GLN A 189 22.64 12.57 9.57
CA GLN A 189 23.61 11.49 9.81
C GLN A 189 23.71 11.12 11.29
N ALA A 190 23.73 12.12 12.19
CA ALA A 190 23.70 11.88 13.62
C ALA A 190 22.46 11.09 14.06
N LEU A 191 21.28 11.46 13.55
CA LEU A 191 20.04 10.75 13.84
C LEU A 191 20.06 9.31 13.31
N ALA A 192 20.61 9.07 12.10
CA ALA A 192 20.74 7.73 11.55
C ALA A 192 21.65 6.83 12.42
N LEU A 193 22.79 7.35 12.89
CA LEU A 193 23.73 6.64 13.77
C LEU A 193 23.16 6.41 15.18
N ALA A 194 22.23 7.24 15.64
CA ALA A 194 21.62 7.14 16.97
C ALA A 194 20.51 6.07 17.06
N VAL A 195 20.08 5.48 15.94
CA VAL A 195 18.97 4.51 15.91
C VAL A 195 19.50 3.08 15.90
N ASN A 196 19.16 2.32 16.94
CA ASN A 196 19.45 0.88 17.01
C ASN A 196 18.35 0.08 16.28
N LYS A 197 18.53 -0.15 14.97
CA LYS A 197 17.55 -0.90 14.15
C LYS A 197 17.33 -2.34 14.64
N PRO A 198 18.37 -3.13 15.00
CA PRO A 198 18.16 -4.46 15.59
C PRO A 198 17.27 -4.45 16.85
N ALA A 199 17.48 -3.50 17.77
CA ALA A 199 16.67 -3.38 18.97
C ALA A 199 15.20 -3.06 18.66
N ILE A 200 14.93 -2.24 17.63
CA ILE A 200 13.55 -1.95 17.18
C ILE A 200 12.90 -3.21 16.61
N ILE A 201 13.62 -3.97 15.77
CA ILE A 201 13.09 -5.20 15.17
C ILE A 201 12.77 -6.24 16.24
N ASP A 202 13.62 -6.38 17.24
CA ASP A 202 13.38 -7.30 18.36
C ASP A 202 12.18 -6.84 19.20
N ALA A 203 12.18 -5.59 19.66
CA ALA A 203 11.17 -5.09 20.61
C ALA A 203 9.78 -4.84 19.99
N VAL A 204 9.71 -4.40 18.72
CA VAL A 204 8.45 -4.03 18.06
C VAL A 204 7.95 -5.13 17.16
N PHE A 205 8.85 -5.75 16.39
CA PHE A 205 8.48 -6.74 15.38
C PHE A 205 8.73 -8.18 15.83
N HIS A 206 9.28 -8.42 17.03
CA HIS A 206 9.57 -9.77 17.54
C HIS A 206 10.36 -10.62 16.52
N GLY A 207 11.32 -10.00 15.83
CA GLY A 207 12.12 -10.65 14.79
C GLY A 207 11.45 -10.78 13.42
N ALA A 208 10.18 -10.38 13.28
CA ALA A 208 9.45 -10.40 12.00
C ALA A 208 9.81 -9.20 11.11
N GLY A 209 11.09 -9.10 10.75
CA GLY A 209 11.61 -8.03 9.91
C GLY A 209 13.13 -8.10 9.76
N GLN A 210 13.68 -7.24 8.90
CA GLN A 210 15.13 -7.13 8.70
C GLN A 210 15.58 -5.67 8.74
N PRO A 211 16.79 -5.35 9.23
CA PRO A 211 17.30 -4.00 9.21
C PRO A 211 17.36 -3.46 7.78
N ALA A 212 16.63 -2.37 7.52
CA ALA A 212 16.66 -1.73 6.22
C ALA A 212 17.97 -0.94 6.03
N LYS A 213 18.69 -1.25 4.95
CA LYS A 213 19.90 -0.52 4.52
C LYS A 213 19.62 0.46 3.38
N ASN A 214 18.57 0.20 2.61
CA ASN A 214 18.15 0.96 1.45
C ASN A 214 16.65 1.24 1.55
N LEU A 215 16.16 2.24 0.82
CA LEU A 215 14.74 2.49 0.64
C LEU A 215 14.05 1.35 -0.12
N LEU A 216 14.74 0.77 -1.09
CA LEU A 216 14.23 -0.37 -1.85
C LEU A 216 14.44 -1.68 -1.07
N PRO A 217 13.38 -2.48 -0.85
CA PRO A 217 13.53 -3.83 -0.33
C PRO A 217 14.46 -4.68 -1.21
N PRO A 218 15.21 -5.65 -0.65
CA PRO A 218 16.13 -6.48 -1.42
C PRO A 218 15.47 -7.30 -2.55
N THR A 219 14.17 -7.56 -2.43
CA THR A 219 13.38 -8.28 -3.44
C THR A 219 12.99 -7.41 -4.64
N GLN A 220 13.24 -6.11 -4.59
CA GLN A 220 12.86 -5.18 -5.63
C GLN A 220 13.98 -5.00 -6.66
N TRP A 221 13.59 -4.95 -7.94
CA TRP A 221 14.49 -4.63 -9.04
C TRP A 221 15.16 -3.26 -8.82
N GLY A 222 16.48 -3.20 -9.05
CA GLY A 222 17.28 -1.99 -8.81
C GLY A 222 17.75 -1.82 -7.36
N SER A 223 17.44 -2.75 -6.44
CA SER A 223 18.02 -2.71 -5.10
C SER A 223 19.54 -2.96 -5.14
N ASN A 224 20.30 -2.15 -4.41
CA ASN A 224 21.75 -2.34 -4.27
C ASN A 224 22.07 -3.05 -2.95
N ALA A 225 22.39 -4.35 -3.03
CA ALA A 225 22.75 -5.16 -1.87
C ALA A 225 24.13 -4.83 -1.27
N GLN A 226 24.99 -4.13 -2.02
CA GLN A 226 26.34 -3.76 -1.59
C GLN A 226 26.38 -2.46 -0.78
N LEU A 227 25.23 -1.79 -0.61
CA LEU A 227 25.17 -0.52 0.11
C LEU A 227 25.44 -0.73 1.61
N GLU A 228 26.41 0.02 2.14
CA GLU A 228 26.77 -0.01 3.55
C GLU A 228 25.77 0.79 4.38
N ASP A 229 25.35 0.22 5.50
CA ASP A 229 24.42 0.87 6.42
C ASP A 229 25.16 1.81 7.39
N TYR A 230 24.44 2.78 7.96
CA TYR A 230 24.92 3.55 9.10
C TYR A 230 24.99 2.64 10.34
N PRO A 231 26.17 2.46 10.96
CA PRO A 231 26.28 1.66 12.17
C PRO A 231 25.61 2.39 13.34
N TYR A 232 25.06 1.64 14.28
CA TYR A 232 24.60 2.23 15.53
C TYR A 232 25.81 2.74 16.35
N SER A 233 25.94 4.06 16.47
CA SER A 233 27.01 4.72 17.25
C SER A 233 26.50 6.05 17.85
N PRO A 234 25.92 6.01 19.07
CA PRO A 234 25.52 7.21 19.80
C PRO A 234 26.66 8.20 20.05
N GLU A 235 27.89 7.70 20.21
CA GLU A 235 29.08 8.52 20.43
C GLU A 235 29.39 9.37 19.18
N ARG A 236 29.41 8.74 18.00
CA ARG A 236 29.62 9.47 16.75
C ARG A 236 28.45 10.40 16.43
N ALA A 237 27.23 10.00 16.75
CA ALA A 237 26.06 10.87 16.63
C ALA A 237 26.20 12.16 17.46
N LYS A 238 26.62 12.07 18.73
CA LYS A 238 26.86 13.23 19.59
C LYS A 238 27.94 14.16 19.03
N GLN A 239 29.04 13.60 18.51
CA GLN A 239 30.10 14.37 17.87
C GLN A 239 29.57 15.14 16.66
N LEU A 240 28.81 14.50 15.78
CA LEU A 240 28.22 15.16 14.60
C LEU A 240 27.24 16.29 14.99
N LEU A 241 26.48 16.13 16.09
CA LEU A 241 25.64 17.20 16.61
C LEU A 241 26.47 18.37 17.17
N GLN A 242 27.58 18.11 17.85
CA GLN A 242 28.51 19.16 18.30
C GLN A 242 29.10 19.92 17.10
N GLU A 243 29.58 19.20 16.08
CA GLU A 243 30.09 19.78 14.83
C GLU A 243 29.02 20.59 14.08
N ALA A 244 27.73 20.30 14.29
CA ALA A 244 26.61 21.04 13.73
C ALA A 244 26.15 22.23 14.61
N GLY A 245 26.86 22.52 15.70
CA GLY A 245 26.48 23.58 16.65
C GLY A 245 25.32 23.23 17.59
N LEU A 246 24.97 21.95 17.70
CA LEU A 246 23.85 21.41 18.47
C LEU A 246 24.31 20.44 19.57
N GLY A 247 25.45 20.74 20.22
CA GLY A 247 26.05 19.86 21.22
C GLY A 247 25.17 19.56 22.45
N GLN A 248 24.20 20.43 22.74
CA GLN A 248 23.20 20.23 23.81
C GLN A 248 21.91 19.55 23.30
N GLY A 249 21.90 19.11 22.04
CA GLY A 249 20.73 18.57 21.37
C GLY A 249 19.74 19.66 20.92
N PHE A 250 18.56 19.22 20.48
CA PHE A 250 17.47 20.08 20.03
C PHE A 250 16.13 19.38 20.27
N ARG A 251 15.05 20.17 20.30
CA ARG A 251 13.69 19.63 20.33
C ARG A 251 13.13 19.52 18.92
N HIS A 252 12.52 18.38 18.62
CA HIS A 252 11.85 18.13 17.36
C HIS A 252 10.55 17.35 17.60
N ARG A 253 9.55 17.63 16.77
CA ARG A 253 8.28 16.89 16.78
C ARG A 253 8.31 15.89 15.63
N SER A 254 8.36 14.61 15.96
CA SER A 254 8.03 13.54 15.01
C SER A 254 6.51 13.44 14.88
N VAL A 255 6.03 13.27 13.65
CA VAL A 255 4.66 12.87 13.38
C VAL A 255 4.74 11.43 12.87
N GLY A 256 4.04 10.53 13.55
CA GLY A 256 3.92 9.14 13.14
C GLY A 256 2.47 8.80 12.91
N ASP A 257 2.20 8.05 11.85
CA ASP A 257 0.96 7.30 11.71
C ASP A 257 1.28 5.83 11.98
N ALA A 258 0.71 5.28 13.04
CA ALA A 258 0.87 3.86 13.37
C ALA A 258 0.09 2.96 12.39
N GLY A 259 -0.76 3.52 11.53
CA GLY A 259 -1.62 2.79 10.60
C GLY A 259 -1.05 2.55 9.20
N ALA A 260 0.07 3.17 8.83
CA ALA A 260 0.59 3.15 7.46
C ALA A 260 1.62 2.05 7.17
N ALA A 261 1.97 1.22 8.15
CA ALA A 261 2.69 -0.04 7.88
C ALA A 261 1.68 -1.09 7.40
N ALA A 262 1.17 -0.90 6.18
CA ALA A 262 0.64 -2.02 5.41
C ALA A 262 1.82 -2.95 5.12
N LEU A 263 1.93 -4.02 5.90
CA LEU A 263 2.86 -5.11 5.62
C LEU A 263 2.43 -5.85 4.34
#